data_AF-A0A944JWQ7-F1
#
_entry.id   AF-A0A944JWQ7-F1
#
_cell.length_a   1.000
_cell.length_b   1.000
_cell.length_c   1.000
_cell.angle_alpha   90.00
_cell.angle_beta   90.00
_cell.angle_gamma   90.00
#
_symmetry.space_group_name_H-M   'P 1'
#
loop_
_entity.id
_entity.type
_entity.pdbx_description
1 polymer ?
#
loop_
_entity_poly.entity_id
_entity_poly.type
_entity_poly.pdbx_seq_one_letter_code
_entity_poly.pdbx_strand_id
1 'polypeptide(L)' 'MSAPTQALADLETAAVVEVEAKFARRAAGAKPWTIGEYLDQVAEVHARFARLRYFQQKAAA' A
#
# COMPACT_ATOMS: atom_id res chain seq x y z
N MET A 1 19.17 10.08 -8.62
CA MET A 1 18.68 9.95 -7.23
C MET A 1 17.24 10.43 -7.22
N SER A 2 16.26 9.55 -7.04
CA SER A 2 14.85 9.97 -6.93
C SER A 2 14.65 10.82 -5.68
N ALA A 3 13.83 11.87 -5.77
CA ALA A 3 13.51 12.70 -4.63
C ALA A 3 12.90 11.85 -3.50
N PRO A 4 13.17 12.13 -2.21
CA PRO A 4 12.69 11.32 -1.08
C PRO A 4 11.16 11.09 -1.06
N THR A 5 10.38 12.04 -1.58
CA THR A 5 8.92 11.92 -1.74
C THR A 5 8.54 10.93 -2.85
N GLN A 6 9.25 10.98 -3.98
CA GLN A 6 9.04 10.06 -5.10
C GLN A 6 9.32 8.62 -4.68
N ALA A 7 10.42 8.41 -3.95
CA ALA A 7 10.78 7.10 -3.42
C ALA A 7 9.68 6.52 -2.51
N LEU A 8 9.02 7.35 -1.69
CA LEU A 8 7.96 6.87 -0.81
C LEU A 8 6.67 6.52 -1.59
N ALA A 9 6.36 7.28 -2.64
CA ALA A 9 5.24 6.99 -3.53
C ALA A 9 5.46 5.69 -4.34
N ASP A 10 6.71 5.45 -4.78
CA ASP A 10 7.08 4.21 -5.47
C ASP A 10 6.89 2.99 -4.54
N LEU A 11 7.29 3.13 -3.27
CA LEU A 11 7.08 2.09 -2.24
C LEU A 11 5.60 1.86 -1.92
N GLU A 12 4.79 2.92 -1.85
CA GLU A 12 3.34 2.82 -1.65
C GLU A 12 2.69 2.04 -2.81
N THR A 13 3.10 2.34 -4.04
CA THR A 13 2.62 1.66 -5.25
C THR A 13 3.00 0.18 -5.24
N ALA A 14 4.25 -0.14 -4.92
CA ALA A 14 4.70 -1.53 -4.81
C ALA A 14 3.88 -2.32 -3.77
N ALA A 15 3.59 -1.71 -2.62
CA ALA A 15 2.78 -2.33 -1.58
C ALA A 15 1.33 -2.60 -2.02
N VAL A 16 0.71 -1.70 -2.81
CA VAL A 16 -0.62 -1.94 -3.39
C VAL A 16 -0.59 -3.11 -4.38
N VAL A 17 0.43 -3.16 -5.24
CA VAL A 17 0.61 -4.27 -6.20
C VAL A 17 0.75 -5.62 -5.48
N GLU A 18 1.41 -5.67 -4.32
CA GLU A 18 1.47 -6.89 -3.51
C GLU A 18 0.09 -7.34 -3.00
N VAL A 19 -0.77 -6.39 -2.60
CA VAL A 19 -2.16 -6.67 -2.19
C VAL A 19 -2.97 -7.20 -3.37
N GLU A 20 -2.83 -6.62 -4.56
CA GLU A 20 -3.47 -7.10 -5.79
C GLU A 20 -3.02 -8.53 -6.14
N ALA A 21 -1.71 -8.81 -6.07
CA ALA A 21 -1.19 -10.15 -6.32
C ALA A 21 -1.74 -11.16 -5.30
N LYS A 22 -1.87 -10.77 -4.03
CA LYS A 22 -2.45 -11.61 -2.98
C LYS A 22 -3.94 -11.86 -3.22
N PHE A 23 -4.69 -10.84 -3.64
CA PHE A 23 -6.09 -10.96 -4.02
C PHE A 23 -6.26 -11.95 -5.18
N ALA A 24 -5.48 -11.81 -6.26
CA ALA A 24 -5.50 -12.71 -7.40
C ALA A 24 -5.17 -14.17 -7.01
N ARG A 25 -4.16 -14.37 -6.16
CA ARG A 25 -3.81 -15.71 -5.64
C ARG A 25 -4.94 -16.33 -4.82
N ARG A 26 -5.62 -15.53 -3.98
CA ARG A 26 -6.74 -16.02 -3.17
C ARG A 26 -7.99 -16.29 -3.99
N ALA A 27 -8.23 -15.54 -5.05
CA ALA A 27 -9.35 -15.75 -5.97
C ALA A 27 -9.33 -17.15 -6.61
N ALA A 28 -8.14 -17.74 -6.79
CA ALA A 28 -7.97 -19.10 -7.29
C ALA A 28 -8.03 -20.21 -6.21
N GLY A 29 -8.14 -19.86 -4.92
CA GLY A 29 -8.06 -20.81 -3.80
C GLY A 29 -9.38 -21.03 -3.07
N ALA A 30 -9.38 -21.90 -2.05
CA ALA A 30 -10.56 -22.31 -1.28
C ALA A 30 -11.15 -21.22 -0.35
N LYS A 31 -10.56 -20.01 -0.32
CA LYS A 31 -11.06 -18.87 0.45
C LYS A 31 -10.69 -17.56 -0.27
N PRO A 32 -11.44 -17.21 -1.32
CA PRO A 32 -11.28 -15.92 -1.97
C PRO A 32 -11.59 -14.81 -0.97
N TRP A 33 -10.86 -13.71 -1.10
CA TRP A 33 -11.25 -12.48 -0.42
C TRP A 33 -12.48 -11.89 -1.09
N THR A 34 -13.32 -11.27 -0.29
CA THR A 34 -14.35 -10.35 -0.77
C THR A 34 -13.70 -9.06 -1.27
N ILE A 35 -14.42 -8.31 -2.11
CA ILE A 35 -13.99 -6.98 -2.53
C ILE A 35 -13.79 -6.06 -1.32
N GLY A 36 -14.62 -6.20 -0.28
CA GLY A 36 -14.46 -5.44 0.97
C GLY A 36 -13.12 -5.70 1.65
N GLU A 37 -12.76 -6.97 1.86
CA GLU A 37 -11.47 -7.35 2.45
C GLU A 37 -10.28 -6.86 1.61
N TYR A 38 -10.40 -6.86 0.28
CA TYR A 38 -9.39 -6.29 -0.61
C TYR A 38 -9.23 -4.77 -0.38
N LEU A 39 -10.35 -4.03 -0.36
CA LEU A 39 -10.33 -2.59 -0.15
C LEU A 39 -9.81 -2.21 1.24
N ASP A 40 -10.11 -3.00 2.27
CA ASP A 40 -9.58 -2.81 3.62
C ASP A 40 -8.04 -2.92 3.63
N GLN A 41 -7.49 -3.92 2.95
CA GLN A 41 -6.04 -4.10 2.84
C GLN A 41 -5.36 -2.96 2.06
N VAL A 42 -6.00 -2.46 0.99
CA VAL A 42 -5.51 -1.28 0.25
C VAL A 42 -5.55 -0.03 1.14
N ALA A 43 -6.62 0.17 1.90
CA ALA A 43 -6.75 1.28 2.83
C ALA A 43 -5.68 1.25 3.94
N GLU A 44 -5.34 0.07 4.46
CA GLU A 44 -4.25 -0.10 5.44
C GLU A 44 -2.90 0.34 4.86
N VAL A 45 -2.61 0.00 3.59
CA VAL A 45 -1.39 0.47 2.89
C VAL A 45 -1.39 1.99 2.83
N HIS A 46 -2.45 2.62 2.32
CA HIS A 46 -2.51 4.08 2.23
C HIS A 46 -2.39 4.76 3.60
N ALA A 47 -3.04 4.23 4.64
CA ALA A 47 -2.94 4.77 5.99
C ALA A 47 -1.50 4.72 6.54
N ARG A 48 -0.79 3.60 6.30
CA ARG A 48 0.63 3.45 6.67
C ARG A 48 1.50 4.49 5.98
N PHE A 49 1.36 4.66 4.67
CA PHE A 49 2.20 5.58 3.89
C PHE A 49 1.84 7.06 4.11
N ALA A 50 0.57 7.37 4.40
CA ALA A 50 0.17 8.70 4.86
C ALA A 50 0.88 9.08 6.17
N ARG A 51 0.98 8.14 7.12
CA ARG A 51 1.71 8.35 8.37
C ARG A 51 3.21 8.54 8.14
N LEU A 52 3.82 7.76 7.24
CA LEU A 52 5.24 7.92 6.87
C LEU A 52 5.50 9.29 6.23
N ARG A 53 4.64 9.72 5.29
CA ARG A 53 4.69 11.05 4.68
C ARG A 53 4.61 12.16 5.73
N TYR A 54 3.70 12.05 6.69
CA TYR A 54 3.58 13.03 7.78
C TYR A 54 4.90 13.19 8.56
N PHE A 55 5.53 12.08 8.94
CA PHE A 55 6.80 12.14 9.66
C PHE A 55 7.96 12.66 8.80
N GLN A 56 7.98 12.34 7.50
CA GLN A 56 8.98 12.86 6.57
C GLN A 56 8.85 14.39 6.41
N GLN A 57 7.63 14.90 6.29
CA GLN A 57 7.37 16.34 6.23
C GLN A 57 7.76 17.03 7.55
N LYS A 58 7.41 16.43 8.69
CA LYS A 58 7.78 16.93 10.01
C LYS A 58 9.31 16.98 10.23
N ALA A 59 10.05 16.02 9.68
CA ALA A 59 11.52 15.99 9.79
C ALA A 59 12.22 16.97 8.84
N ALA A 60 11.52 17.44 7.80
CA ALA A 60 12.03 18.41 6.82
C ALA A 60 11.68 19.87 7.16
N ALA A 61 10.87 20.10 8.21
CA ALA A 61 10.48 21.40 8.74
C ALA A 61 11.33 21.78 9.95
#